data_AF-A0AAW0H4B7-F1
#
_entry.id   AF-A0AAW0H4B7-F1
#
_cell.length_a   1.000
_cell.length_b   1.000
_cell.length_c   1.000
_cell.angle_alpha   90.00
_cell.angle_beta   90.00
_cell.angle_gamma   90.00
#
_symmetry.space_group_name_H-M   'P 1'
#
loop_
_entity.id
_entity.type
_entity.pdbx_description
1 polymer ?
#
loop_
_entity_poly.entity_id
_entity_poly.type
_entity_poly.pdbx_seq_one_letter_code
_entity_poly.pdbx_strand_id
1 'polypeptide(L)'
;LEGKWVTIAIAADKVDKIEKEGPLRIYVRELTCSEACNKMGVTFYVNANGQCSETKVIGYRQEDGKYRTQFEGDNIFEPVHATAENIVFTSKNVDRAGQTTNLIFVV
;
A
#
# COMPACT_ATOMS: atom_id res chain seq x y z
N LEU A 1 3.34 2.19 -14.05
CA LEU A 1 2.75 2.08 -12.70
C LEU A 1 1.30 2.53 -12.71
N GLU A 2 0.99 3.69 -13.29
CA GLU A 2 -0.39 4.15 -13.43
C GLU A 2 -1.29 3.15 -14.16
N GLY A 3 -2.52 2.98 -13.68
CA GLY A 3 -3.50 2.08 -14.26
C GLY A 3 -4.42 1.43 -13.22
N LYS A 4 -5.30 0.55 -13.71
CA LYS A 4 -6.14 -0.31 -12.87
C LYS A 4 -5.37 -1.54 -12.46
N TRP A 5 -5.41 -1.83 -11.16
CA TRP A 5 -4.68 -2.95 -10.55
C TRP A 5 -5.57 -3.66 -9.55
N VAL A 6 -5.24 -4.91 -9.21
CA VAL A 6 -5.99 -5.70 -8.23
C VAL A 6 -5.00 -6.40 -7.33
N THR A 7 -5.17 -6.31 -6.00
CA THR A 7 -4.32 -7.07 -5.08
C THR A 7 -4.41 -8.57 -5.37
N ILE A 8 -3.28 -9.17 -5.74
CA ILE A 8 -3.10 -10.60 -5.99
C ILE A 8 -2.64 -11.29 -4.70
N ALA A 9 -1.64 -10.72 -4.02
CA ALA A 9 -1.07 -11.30 -2.80
C ALA A 9 -0.59 -10.22 -1.83
N ILE A 10 -0.63 -10.55 -0.54
CA ILE A 10 -0.07 -9.76 0.54
C ILE A 10 0.71 -10.72 1.45
N ALA A 11 1.95 -10.37 1.79
CA ALA A 11 2.73 -11.05 2.82
C ALA A 11 3.17 -10.02 3.86
N ALA A 12 3.23 -10.43 5.13
CA ALA A 12 3.70 -9.59 6.21
C ALA A 12 4.42 -10.44 7.26
N ASP A 13 5.40 -9.84 7.95
CA ASP A 13 6.04 -10.44 9.12
C ASP A 13 5.12 -10.49 10.35
N LYS A 14 4.04 -9.70 10.34
CA LYS A 14 2.94 -9.73 11.30
C LYS A 14 1.63 -10.06 10.60
N VAL A 15 1.30 -11.34 10.64
CA VAL A 15 0.20 -11.92 9.85
C VAL A 15 -1.16 -11.35 10.28
N ASP A 16 -1.34 -11.03 11.56
CA ASP A 16 -2.56 -10.41 12.11
C ASP A 16 -2.93 -9.08 11.40
N LYS A 17 -1.93 -8.34 10.90
CA LYS A 17 -2.16 -7.08 10.18
C LYS A 17 -2.79 -7.28 8.80
N ILE A 18 -2.70 -8.49 8.23
CA ILE A 18 -3.16 -8.80 6.86
C ILE A 18 -4.19 -9.95 6.81
N GLU A 19 -4.54 -10.53 7.96
CA GLU A 19 -5.67 -11.45 8.11
C GLU A 19 -7.01 -10.76 7.81
N LYS A 20 -8.11 -11.52 7.83
CA LYS A 20 -9.44 -10.94 7.67
C LYS A 20 -9.63 -9.86 8.74
N GLU A 21 -10.09 -8.67 8.31
CA GLU A 21 -10.26 -7.47 9.17
C GLU A 21 -8.93 -6.85 9.65
N GLY A 22 -7.78 -7.39 9.23
CA GLY A 22 -6.48 -6.78 9.44
C GLY A 22 -6.41 -5.41 8.73
N PRO A 23 -5.93 -4.36 9.42
CA PRO A 23 -5.95 -2.98 8.92
C PRO A 23 -5.14 -2.77 7.63
N LEU A 24 -4.14 -3.63 7.38
CA LEU A 24 -3.26 -3.55 6.20
C LEU A 24 -3.68 -4.55 5.11
N ARG A 25 -4.80 -5.26 5.28
CA ARG A 25 -5.39 -6.10 4.24
C ARG A 25 -6.15 -5.25 3.22
N ILE A 26 -5.40 -4.61 2.32
CA ILE A 26 -5.94 -3.69 1.32
C ILE A 26 -6.18 -4.36 -0.04
N TYR A 27 -7.24 -3.93 -0.72
CA TYR A 27 -7.65 -4.40 -2.04
C TYR A 27 -7.51 -3.25 -3.05
N VAL A 28 -6.34 -3.12 -3.67
CA VAL A 28 -6.02 -2.07 -4.64
C VAL A 28 -6.96 -2.13 -5.84
N ARG A 29 -7.28 -0.95 -6.39
CA ARG A 29 -8.13 -0.76 -7.57
C ARG A 29 -7.49 0.12 -8.62
N GLU A 30 -6.75 1.14 -8.21
CA GLU A 30 -6.15 2.09 -9.12
C GLU A 30 -4.88 2.69 -8.54
N LEU A 31 -3.88 2.85 -9.40
CA LEU A 31 -2.69 3.65 -9.16
C LEU A 31 -2.73 4.86 -10.11
N THR A 32 -2.57 6.06 -9.58
CA THR A 32 -2.47 7.30 -10.38
C THR A 32 -1.12 7.97 -10.14
N CYS A 33 -0.47 8.49 -11.17
CA CYS A 33 0.74 9.27 -11.04
C CYS A 33 0.51 10.74 -11.33
N SER A 34 1.09 11.63 -10.53
CA SER A 34 1.23 13.03 -10.88
C SER A 34 2.66 13.53 -10.61
N GLU A 35 3.02 14.66 -11.19
CA GLU A 35 4.35 15.28 -11.02
C GLU A 35 5.49 14.30 -11.35
N ALA A 36 5.46 13.70 -12.54
CA ALA A 36 6.40 12.66 -12.97
C ALA A 36 6.46 11.46 -11.98
N CYS A 37 5.30 11.07 -11.45
CA CYS A 37 5.15 10.05 -10.40
C CYS A 37 5.81 10.41 -9.05
N ASN A 38 6.15 11.68 -8.77
CA ASN A 38 6.57 12.08 -7.42
C ASN A 38 5.42 12.02 -6.41
N LYS A 39 4.17 12.01 -6.90
CA LYS A 39 2.99 11.69 -6.11
C LYS A 39 2.29 10.49 -6.73
N MET A 40 2.11 9.44 -5.93
CA MET A 40 1.39 8.24 -6.31
C MET A 40 0.09 8.15 -5.51
N GLY A 41 -1.04 8.31 -6.20
CA GLY A 41 -2.35 8.01 -5.62
C GLY A 41 -2.58 6.51 -5.65
N VAL A 42 -3.01 5.94 -4.52
CA VAL A 42 -3.39 4.53 -4.40
C VAL A 42 -4.84 4.48 -3.92
N THR A 43 -5.73 4.02 -4.78
CA THR A 43 -7.15 3.79 -4.45
C THR A 43 -7.34 2.31 -4.15
N PHE A 44 -7.93 2.00 -3.00
CA PHE A 44 -8.13 0.63 -2.54
C PHE A 44 -9.37 0.50 -1.65
N TYR A 45 -9.83 -0.73 -1.44
CA TYR A 45 -10.78 -1.05 -0.39
C TYR A 45 -10.08 -1.66 0.83
N VAL A 46 -10.58 -1.37 2.01
CA VAL A 46 -10.22 -2.06 3.26
C VAL A 46 -11.49 -2.50 3.97
N ASN A 47 -11.43 -3.59 4.72
CA ASN A 47 -12.53 -3.97 5.59
C ASN A 47 -12.39 -3.23 6.92
N ALA A 48 -13.28 -2.26 7.17
CA ALA A 48 -13.35 -1.52 8.42
C ALA A 48 -14.68 -1.87 9.11
N ASN A 49 -14.61 -2.49 10.30
CA ASN A 49 -15.78 -2.88 11.09
C ASN A 49 -16.81 -3.74 10.32
N GLY A 50 -16.32 -4.67 9.50
CA GLY A 50 -17.18 -5.56 8.71
C GLY A 50 -17.76 -4.94 7.44
N GLN A 51 -17.37 -3.70 7.10
CA GLN A 51 -17.81 -3.00 5.90
C GLN A 51 -16.64 -2.69 4.96
N CYS A 52 -16.87 -2.81 3.66
CA CYS A 52 -15.91 -2.38 2.65
C CYS A 52 -15.91 -0.86 2.54
N SER A 53 -14.79 -0.24 2.91
CA SER A 53 -14.57 1.19 2.78
C SER A 53 -13.60 1.47 1.64
N GLU A 54 -14.01 2.29 0.67
CA GLU A 54 -13.10 2.82 -0.34
C GLU A 54 -12.21 3.89 0.29
N THR A 55 -10.91 3.80 0.07
CA THR A 55 -9.91 4.72 0.61
C THR A 55 -8.93 5.10 -0.48
N LYS A 56 -8.50 6.36 -0.45
CA LYS A 56 -7.44 6.88 -1.32
C LYS A 56 -6.34 7.50 -0.47
N VAL A 57 -5.12 7.06 -0.69
CA VAL A 57 -3.92 7.66 -0.08
C VAL A 57 -3.03 8.25 -1.16
N ILE A 58 -2.21 9.22 -0.78
CA ILE A 58 -1.18 9.79 -1.66
C ILE A 58 0.18 9.47 -1.04
N GLY A 59 0.98 8.70 -1.76
CA GLY A 59 2.40 8.51 -1.48
C GLY A 59 3.21 9.65 -2.07
N TYR A 60 4.05 10.28 -1.26
CA TYR A 60 4.97 11.34 -1.67
C TYR A 60 6.38 10.78 -1.75
N ARG A 61 6.94 10.75 -2.97
CA ARG A 61 8.32 10.31 -3.21
C ARG A 61 9.30 11.29 -2.58
N GLN A 62 10.28 10.76 -1.84
CA GLN A 62 11.36 11.56 -1.25
C GLN A 62 12.68 11.38 -1.99
N GLU A 63 13.73 12.06 -1.54
CA GLU A 63 15.09 12.01 -2.12
C GLU A 63 15.69 10.60 -2.12
N ASP A 64 15.31 9.75 -1.16
CA ASP A 64 15.70 8.33 -1.12
C ASP A 64 14.98 7.46 -2.16
N GLY A 65 14.12 8.05 -2.99
CA GLY A 65 13.36 7.38 -4.03
C GLY A 65 12.10 6.69 -3.54
N LYS A 66 11.84 6.64 -2.22
CA LYS A 66 10.73 5.92 -1.60
C LYS A 66 9.53 6.82 -1.37
N TYR A 67 8.34 6.23 -1.41
CA TYR A 67 7.09 6.92 -1.12
C TYR A 67 6.76 6.90 0.36
N ARG A 68 6.25 8.03 0.88
CA ARG A 68 5.77 8.16 2.25
C ARG A 68 4.29 8.53 2.26
N THR A 69 3.49 7.89 3.12
CA THR A 69 2.07 8.18 3.28
C THR A 69 1.55 7.83 4.67
N GLN A 70 0.38 8.35 5.03
CA GLN A 70 -0.30 8.07 6.29
C GLN A 70 -1.56 7.22 6.06
N PHE A 71 -1.57 6.03 6.64
CA PHE A 71 -2.70 5.11 6.69
C PHE A 71 -2.40 4.05 7.73
N GLU A 72 -3.23 3.95 8.78
CA GLU A 72 -2.99 3.01 9.89
C GLU A 72 -1.57 3.12 10.48
N GLY A 73 -1.06 4.36 10.53
CA GLY A 73 0.34 4.66 10.86
C GLY A 73 1.11 5.32 9.71
N ASP A 74 2.42 5.43 9.90
CA ASP A 74 3.34 5.94 8.88
C ASP A 74 3.83 4.80 8.00
N ASN A 75 3.76 4.99 6.68
CA ASN A 75 4.16 3.99 5.71
C ASN A 75 5.28 4.52 4.83
N ILE A 76 6.31 3.69 4.64
CA ILE A 76 7.36 3.89 3.62
C ILE A 76 7.25 2.72 2.64
N PHE A 77 7.05 2.99 1.35
CA PHE A 77 6.87 1.93 0.35
C PHE A 77 7.56 2.28 -0.98
N GLU A 78 7.89 1.25 -1.75
CA GLU A 78 8.50 1.39 -3.06
C GLU A 78 8.16 0.20 -3.95
N PRO A 79 8.00 0.41 -5.28
CA PRO A 79 7.95 -0.69 -6.23
C PRO A 79 9.35 -1.27 -6.40
N VAL A 80 9.51 -2.57 -6.17
CA VAL A 80 10.79 -3.29 -6.34
C VAL A 80 10.82 -4.13 -7.62
N HIS A 81 9.66 -4.39 -8.22
CA HIS A 81 9.49 -5.02 -9.53
C HIS A 81 8.23 -4.48 -10.19
N ALA A 82 8.29 -4.18 -11.48
CA ALA A 82 7.14 -3.70 -12.24
C ALA A 82 7.20 -4.19 -13.69
N THR A 83 6.12 -4.80 -14.14
CA THR A 83 5.88 -5.25 -15.53
C THR A 83 4.57 -4.67 -16.05
N ALA A 84 4.14 -5.07 -17.24
CA ALA A 84 2.81 -4.72 -17.72
C ALA A 84 1.71 -5.53 -17.00
N GLU A 85 2.07 -6.67 -16.42
CA GLU A 85 1.14 -7.66 -15.87
C GLU A 85 1.03 -7.61 -14.35
N ASN A 86 2.08 -7.21 -13.63
CA ASN A 86 2.10 -7.13 -12.17
C ASN A 86 3.14 -6.13 -11.64
N ILE A 87 2.90 -5.68 -10.40
CA ILE A 87 3.85 -4.86 -9.63
C ILE A 87 4.04 -5.48 -8.25
N VAL A 88 5.30 -5.57 -7.80
CA VAL A 88 5.65 -5.95 -6.44
C VAL A 88 6.11 -4.72 -5.68
N PHE A 89 5.44 -4.43 -4.56
CA PHE A 89 5.83 -3.38 -3.62
C PHE A 89 6.39 -3.99 -2.35
N THR A 90 7.41 -3.36 -1.80
CA THR A 90 7.75 -3.52 -0.38
C THR A 90 7.17 -2.35 0.39
N SER A 91 6.77 -2.59 1.64
CA SER A 91 6.28 -1.54 2.54
C SER A 91 6.75 -1.79 3.96
N LYS A 92 7.02 -0.72 4.68
CA LYS A 92 7.24 -0.70 6.12
C LYS A 92 6.21 0.23 6.75
N ASN A 93 5.34 -0.33 7.57
CA ASN A 93 4.35 0.39 8.37
C ASN A 93 4.84 0.51 9.81
N VAL A 94 4.68 1.69 10.42
CA VAL A 94 4.84 1.91 11.86
C VAL A 94 3.52 2.44 12.39
N ASP A 95 2.81 1.61 13.16
CA ASP A 95 1.50 1.98 13.68
C ASP A 95 1.58 2.98 14.85
N ARG A 96 0.42 3.42 15.33
CA ARG A 96 0.31 4.41 16.43
C ARG A 96 0.96 3.93 17.75
N ALA A 97 1.10 2.63 17.95
CA ALA A 97 1.78 2.06 19.12
C ALA A 97 3.30 1.94 18.90
N GLY A 98 3.83 2.42 17.78
CA GLY A 98 5.24 2.27 17.39
C GLY A 98 5.58 0.88 16.87
N GLN A 99 4.58 0.02 16.64
CA GLN A 99 4.81 -1.33 16.18
C GLN A 99 5.15 -1.31 14.68
N THR A 100 6.32 -1.83 14.34
CA THR A 100 6.74 -1.99 12.93
C THR A 100 6.19 -3.28 12.33
N THR A 101 5.69 -3.19 11.09
CA THR A 101 5.30 -4.32 10.23
C THR A 101 5.97 -4.16 8.86
N ASN A 102 6.60 -5.21 8.35
CA ASN A 102 7.18 -5.25 7.01
C ASN A 102 6.24 -6.05 6.10
N LEU A 103 5.94 -5.51 4.91
CA LEU A 103 4.98 -6.08 3.98
C LEU A 103 5.53 -6.19 2.56
N ILE A 104 4.96 -7.14 1.83
CA ILE A 104 5.05 -7.25 0.37
C ILE A 104 3.63 -7.24 -0.18
N PHE A 105 3.39 -6.41 -1.18
CA PHE A 105 2.14 -6.40 -1.96
C PHE A 105 2.44 -6.80 -3.39
N VAL A 106 1.58 -7.64 -3.97
CA VAL A 106 1.56 -7.93 -5.40
C VAL A 106 0.22 -7.45 -5.94
N VAL A 107 0.25 -6.57 -6.94
CA VAL A 107 -0.93 -6.02 -7.61
C VAL A 107 -0.88 -6.21 -9.11
#